data_AF-A0AAU2T9V7-F1
#
_entry.id   AF-A0AAU2T9V7-F1
#
_cell.length_a   1.000
_cell.length_b   1.000
_cell.length_c   1.000
_cell.angle_alpha   90.00
_cell.angle_beta   90.00
_cell.angle_gamma   90.00
#
_symmetry.space_group_name_H-M   'P 1'
#
loop_
_entity.id
_entity.type
_entity.pdbx_description
1 polymer ?
#
loop_
_entity_poly.entity_id
_entity_poly.type
_entity_poly.pdbx_seq_one_letter_code
_entity_poly.pdbx_strand_id
1 'polypeptide(L)'
;MLDVTVIEDPEAAAVSLDPIRARLLAELAAGPASAAMLAGKVGLPRQKVNYHLKALERHGLVELAGERRKGNVTERLMRATAASYVISPLALAPVQPDPDRFRDQLSARWLLALGARLVRDVGSLLTGAAKARKGLATYALDGEVRFASAADRAAFVQELTAGVSALIRKYDAPDAESGRDHRIVVAVHPTVKPQPQPQPQAQAPTELESATQTQPEPEPEPEPEPQPETQAQPARQAQAGTQAQAQIRPETPEPDSE
;
A
#
# COMPACT_ATOMS: atom_id res chain seq x y z
N MET A 1 -17.71 1.88 11.15
CA MET A 1 -16.48 1.08 11.11
C MET A 1 -16.84 -0.40 11.15
N LEU A 2 -16.34 -1.17 10.18
CA LEU A 2 -16.45 -2.63 10.10
C LEU A 2 -15.26 -3.31 10.80
N ASP A 3 -15.38 -4.58 11.16
CA ASP A 3 -14.24 -5.36 11.68
C ASP A 3 -13.22 -5.66 10.57
N VAL A 4 -13.71 -6.16 9.44
CA VAL A 4 -12.92 -6.36 8.21
C VAL A 4 -13.69 -5.82 7.00
N THR A 5 -12.96 -5.29 6.02
CA THR A 5 -13.48 -4.97 4.69
C THR A 5 -12.56 -5.49 3.60
N VAL A 6 -13.10 -5.62 2.38
CA VAL A 6 -12.36 -6.10 1.21
C VAL A 6 -12.16 -4.95 0.22
N ILE A 7 -10.92 -4.75 -0.22
CA ILE A 7 -10.54 -3.79 -1.25
C ILE A 7 -10.51 -4.54 -2.58
N GLU A 8 -11.50 -4.29 -3.44
CA GLU A 8 -11.60 -4.87 -4.79
C GLU A 8 -11.07 -3.94 -5.88
N ASP A 9 -11.08 -2.63 -5.62
CA ASP A 9 -10.62 -1.59 -6.56
C ASP A 9 -9.08 -1.53 -6.64
N PRO A 10 -8.46 -1.63 -7.83
CA PRO A 10 -7.01 -1.54 -8.01
C PRO A 10 -6.40 -0.22 -7.50
N GLU A 11 -7.09 0.92 -7.67
CA GLU A 11 -6.57 2.22 -7.22
C GLU A 11 -6.56 2.30 -5.69
N ALA A 12 -7.68 1.92 -5.04
CA ALA A 12 -7.77 1.82 -3.59
C ALA A 12 -6.73 0.85 -3.00
N ALA A 13 -6.46 -0.27 -3.69
CA ALA A 13 -5.42 -1.22 -3.28
C ALA A 13 -4.03 -0.57 -3.36
N ALA A 14 -3.66 0.04 -4.49
CA ALA A 14 -2.40 0.76 -4.65
C ALA A 14 -2.25 1.94 -3.66
N VAL A 15 -3.37 2.60 -3.31
CA VAL A 15 -3.41 3.61 -2.26
C VAL A 15 -3.14 2.96 -0.89
N SER A 16 -3.81 1.88 -0.52
CA SER A 16 -3.66 1.24 0.79
C SER A 16 -2.25 0.67 1.06
N LEU A 17 -1.52 0.26 0.02
CA LEU A 17 -0.21 -0.41 0.11
C LEU A 17 0.99 0.53 0.44
N ASP A 18 0.79 1.85 0.47
CA ASP A 18 1.82 2.80 0.92
C ASP A 18 2.04 2.65 2.44
N PRO A 19 3.29 2.47 2.91
CA PRO A 19 3.57 2.21 4.33
C PRO A 19 3.06 3.30 5.29
N ILE A 20 3.05 4.57 4.88
CA ILE A 20 2.52 5.67 5.67
C ILE A 20 0.99 5.61 5.70
N ARG A 21 0.35 5.33 4.56
CA ARG A 21 -1.12 5.21 4.49
C ARG A 21 -1.62 3.99 5.27
N ALA A 22 -0.94 2.86 5.19
CA ALA A 22 -1.20 1.68 6.04
C ALA A 22 -1.05 2.00 7.54
N ARG A 23 0.03 2.69 7.94
CA ARG A 23 0.22 3.14 9.34
C ARG A 23 -0.87 4.10 9.80
N LEU A 24 -1.29 5.04 8.96
CA LEU A 24 -2.40 5.96 9.26
C LEU A 24 -3.73 5.22 9.42
N LEU A 25 -4.02 4.20 8.60
CA LEU A 25 -5.19 3.34 8.76
C LEU A 25 -5.18 2.59 10.09
N ALA A 26 -4.04 2.02 10.49
CA ALA A 26 -3.90 1.34 11.79
C ALA A 26 -4.13 2.30 12.97
N GLU A 27 -3.56 3.51 12.93
CA GLU A 27 -3.79 4.54 13.95
C GLU A 27 -5.24 5.02 14.02
N LEU A 28 -5.94 5.03 12.89
CA LEU A 28 -7.34 5.45 12.76
C LEU A 28 -8.37 4.34 13.04
N ALA A 29 -7.93 3.08 13.04
CA ALA A 29 -8.72 1.94 13.51
C ALA A 29 -8.83 1.93 15.05
N ALA A 30 -7.79 2.39 15.75
CA ALA A 30 -7.81 2.52 17.22
C ALA A 30 -8.76 3.63 17.72
N GLY A 31 -9.06 4.64 16.90
CA GLY A 31 -10.06 5.67 17.21
C GLY A 31 -9.92 6.94 16.37
N PRO A 32 -10.91 7.86 16.43
CA PRO A 32 -10.88 9.09 15.64
C PRO A 32 -9.71 10.01 15.99
N ALA A 33 -9.02 10.53 14.97
CA ALA A 33 -7.88 11.43 15.14
C ALA A 33 -7.83 12.52 14.07
N SER A 34 -7.30 13.69 14.43
CA SER A 34 -7.03 14.76 13.47
C SER A 34 -5.66 14.58 12.80
N ALA A 35 -5.47 15.23 11.65
CA ALA A 35 -4.16 15.26 10.97
C ALA A 35 -3.04 15.82 11.87
N ALA A 36 -3.36 16.68 12.84
CA ALA A 36 -2.38 17.21 13.80
C ALA A 36 -2.00 16.18 14.88
N MET A 37 -2.96 15.37 15.34
CA MET A 37 -2.71 14.25 16.26
C MET A 37 -1.86 13.16 15.57
N LEU A 38 -2.21 12.81 14.34
CA LEU A 38 -1.52 11.78 13.55
C LEU A 38 -0.09 12.17 13.17
N ALA A 39 0.17 13.45 12.88
CA ALA A 39 1.50 13.96 12.54
C ALA A 39 2.58 13.56 13.56
N GLY A 40 2.31 13.74 14.86
CA GLY A 40 3.23 13.34 15.92
C GLY A 40 3.41 11.82 16.01
N LYS A 41 2.35 11.04 15.78
CA LYS A 41 2.42 9.57 15.82
C LYS A 41 3.23 8.96 14.67
N VAL A 42 3.09 9.50 13.45
CA VAL A 42 3.76 8.96 12.26
C VAL A 42 5.08 9.66 11.90
N GLY A 43 5.45 10.72 12.62
CA GLY A 43 6.71 11.45 12.39
C GLY A 43 6.73 12.32 11.14
N LEU A 44 5.56 12.80 10.68
CA LEU A 44 5.45 13.55 9.42
C LEU A 44 4.81 14.94 9.61
N PRO A 45 5.22 15.95 8.81
CA PRO A 45 4.56 17.26 8.79
C PRO A 45 3.05 17.15 8.52
N ARG A 46 2.26 17.96 9.23
CA ARG A 46 0.78 17.99 9.13
C ARG A 46 0.26 18.08 7.69
N GLN A 47 0.97 18.79 6.79
CA GLN A 47 0.59 18.91 5.39
C GLN A 47 0.73 17.59 4.62
N LYS A 48 1.81 16.82 4.83
CA LYS A 48 1.96 15.47 4.26
C LYS A 48 0.88 14.52 4.79
N VAL A 49 0.59 14.56 6.09
CA VAL A 49 -0.52 13.76 6.68
C VAL A 49 -1.86 14.11 6.04
N ASN A 50 -2.18 15.39 5.84
CA ASN A 50 -3.41 15.79 5.13
C ASN A 50 -3.47 15.28 3.68
N TYR A 51 -2.34 15.25 2.97
CA TYR A 51 -2.28 14.65 1.63
C TYR A 51 -2.62 13.15 1.67
N HIS A 52 -2.00 12.38 2.57
CA HIS A 52 -2.29 10.96 2.74
C HIS A 52 -3.74 10.70 3.17
N LEU A 53 -4.29 11.49 4.09
CA LEU A 53 -5.69 11.38 4.51
C LEU A 53 -6.67 11.69 3.39
N LYS A 54 -6.42 12.71 2.56
CA LYS A 54 -7.24 13.01 1.37
C LYS A 54 -7.21 11.89 0.33
N ALA A 55 -6.06 11.23 0.15
CA ALA A 55 -5.96 10.07 -0.72
C ALA A 55 -6.79 8.90 -0.16
N LEU A 56 -6.66 8.57 1.13
CA LEU A 56 -7.46 7.53 1.77
C LEU A 56 -8.98 7.84 1.76
N GLU A 57 -9.35 9.11 1.96
CA GLU A 57 -10.75 9.58 1.97
C GLU A 57 -11.40 9.43 0.59
N ARG A 58 -10.66 9.74 -0.48
CA ARG A 58 -11.13 9.58 -1.88
C ARG A 58 -11.53 8.14 -2.21
N HIS A 59 -10.82 7.14 -1.68
CA HIS A 59 -11.11 5.72 -1.90
C HIS A 59 -11.97 5.10 -0.78
N GLY A 60 -12.58 5.91 0.10
CA GLY A 60 -13.48 5.43 1.15
C GLY A 60 -12.80 4.58 2.24
N LEU A 61 -11.47 4.68 2.40
CA LEU A 61 -10.71 3.96 3.43
C LEU A 61 -10.71 4.72 4.77
N VAL A 62 -10.96 6.03 4.74
CA VAL A 62 -11.23 6.85 5.93
C VAL A 62 -12.45 7.75 5.71
N GLU A 63 -13.16 8.05 6.79
CA GLU A 63 -14.36 8.88 6.84
C GLU A 63 -14.24 9.98 7.90
N LEU A 64 -15.03 11.05 7.77
CA LEU A 64 -15.13 12.11 8.78
C LEU A 64 -15.98 11.61 9.96
N ALA A 65 -15.36 11.42 11.12
CA ALA A 65 -16.04 11.01 12.35
C ALA A 65 -16.54 12.18 13.20
N GLY A 66 -16.19 13.42 12.84
CA GLY A 66 -16.68 14.64 13.46
C GLY A 66 -15.70 15.80 13.36
N GLU A 67 -16.02 16.90 14.02
CA GLU A 67 -15.16 18.07 14.12
C GLU A 67 -14.91 18.45 15.58
N ARG A 68 -13.71 18.98 15.87
CA ARG A 68 -13.31 19.43 17.20
C ARG A 68 -12.71 20.82 17.13
N ARG A 69 -13.24 21.75 17.91
CA ARG A 69 -12.62 23.07 18.07
C ARG A 69 -11.43 22.99 19.03
N LYS A 70 -10.30 23.57 18.65
CA LYS A 70 -9.07 23.67 19.44
C LYS A 70 -8.53 25.11 19.33
N GLY A 71 -8.84 25.92 20.33
CA GLY A 71 -8.66 27.38 20.24
C GLY A 71 -9.54 27.96 19.11
N ASN A 72 -8.92 28.71 18.20
CA ASN A 72 -9.61 29.33 17.06
C ASN A 72 -9.66 28.44 15.80
N VAL A 73 -9.15 27.21 15.85
CA VAL A 73 -9.11 26.29 14.70
C VAL A 73 -10.10 25.14 14.92
N THR A 74 -10.85 24.79 13.86
CA THR A 74 -11.63 23.55 13.81
C THR A 74 -10.77 22.45 13.19
N GLU A 75 -10.53 21.36 13.94
CA GLU A 75 -9.86 20.15 13.47
C GLU A 75 -10.90 19.12 13.01
N ARG A 76 -10.75 18.61 11.78
CA ARG A 76 -11.50 17.44 11.30
C ARG A 76 -10.94 16.17 11.97
N LEU A 77 -11.81 15.37 12.59
CA LEU A 77 -11.47 14.06 13.15
C LEU A 77 -11.82 12.97 12.12
N MET A 78 -10.81 12.30 11.58
CA MET A 78 -11.01 11.17 10.66
C MET A 78 -11.09 9.86 11.44
N ARG A 79 -11.67 8.81 10.85
CA ARG A 79 -11.65 7.41 11.32
C ARG A 79 -11.46 6.47 10.12
N ALA A 80 -10.87 5.30 10.33
CA ALA A 80 -10.84 4.23 9.34
C ALA A 80 -12.26 3.65 9.13
N THR A 81 -12.60 3.25 7.91
CA THR A 81 -13.93 2.67 7.61
C THR A 81 -14.02 1.20 8.03
N ALA A 82 -12.88 0.50 8.17
CA ALA A 82 -12.74 -0.80 8.82
C ALA A 82 -11.52 -0.86 9.76
N ALA A 83 -11.54 -1.79 10.72
CA ALA A 83 -10.42 -2.09 11.60
C ALA A 83 -9.32 -2.93 10.92
N SER A 84 -9.67 -3.64 9.84
CA SER A 84 -8.74 -4.44 9.03
C SER A 84 -9.20 -4.50 7.56
N TYR A 85 -8.24 -4.69 6.66
CA TYR A 85 -8.44 -4.66 5.22
C TYR A 85 -7.83 -5.90 4.57
N VAL A 86 -8.56 -6.52 3.65
CA VAL A 86 -8.06 -7.60 2.78
C VAL A 86 -8.09 -7.11 1.34
N ILE A 87 -6.97 -7.23 0.62
CA ILE A 87 -6.94 -6.91 -0.82
C ILE A 87 -7.46 -8.14 -1.57
N SER A 88 -8.54 -7.97 -2.33
CA SER A 88 -9.09 -9.02 -3.20
C SER A 88 -8.16 -9.27 -4.38
N PRO A 89 -8.03 -10.52 -4.87
CA PRO A 89 -7.39 -10.80 -6.16
C PRO A 89 -7.99 -10.03 -7.35
N LEU A 90 -9.21 -9.50 -7.23
CA LEU A 90 -9.81 -8.59 -8.23
C LEU A 90 -9.02 -7.30 -8.43
N ALA A 91 -8.30 -6.81 -7.41
CA ALA A 91 -7.41 -5.65 -7.55
C ALA A 91 -6.26 -5.90 -8.56
N LEU A 92 -6.02 -7.16 -8.93
CA LEU A 92 -5.09 -7.60 -9.99
C LEU A 92 -5.78 -8.57 -10.97
N ALA A 93 -7.05 -8.32 -11.30
CA ALA A 93 -7.90 -9.23 -12.06
C ALA A 93 -7.28 -9.87 -13.33
N PRO A 94 -6.47 -9.18 -14.18
CA PRO A 94 -5.86 -9.79 -15.37
C PRO A 94 -4.83 -10.89 -15.08
N VAL A 95 -4.28 -10.95 -13.86
CA VAL A 95 -3.23 -11.90 -13.45
C VAL A 95 -3.62 -12.69 -12.19
N GLN A 96 -4.89 -12.66 -11.80
CA GLN A 96 -5.37 -13.39 -10.61
C GLN A 96 -5.23 -14.91 -10.81
N PRO A 97 -4.99 -15.69 -9.73
CA PRO A 97 -4.95 -17.15 -9.82
C PRO A 97 -6.28 -17.74 -10.31
N ASP A 98 -6.20 -18.60 -11.32
CA ASP A 98 -7.34 -19.36 -11.84
C ASP A 98 -7.27 -20.84 -11.38
N PRO A 99 -8.15 -21.29 -10.47
CA PRO A 99 -8.21 -22.68 -10.02
C PRO A 99 -8.82 -23.65 -11.04
N ASP A 100 -9.36 -23.16 -12.15
CA ASP A 100 -9.95 -23.99 -13.21
C ASP A 100 -8.95 -24.29 -14.34
N ARG A 101 -7.89 -23.48 -14.49
CA ARG A 101 -6.78 -23.70 -15.43
C ARG A 101 -6.00 -25.01 -15.21
N PHE A 102 -5.81 -25.41 -13.96
CA PHE A 102 -5.17 -26.68 -13.57
C PHE A 102 -5.81 -27.20 -12.29
N ARG A 103 -6.37 -28.42 -12.31
CA ARG A 103 -7.00 -29.05 -11.15
C ARG A 103 -6.15 -30.20 -10.63
N ASP A 104 -5.28 -29.91 -9.66
CA ASP A 104 -4.43 -30.90 -8.98
C ASP A 104 -4.65 -30.82 -7.46
N GLN A 105 -5.30 -31.86 -6.91
CA GLN A 105 -5.68 -31.93 -5.51
C GLN A 105 -4.50 -32.00 -4.53
N LEU A 106 -3.31 -32.37 -5.01
CA LEU A 106 -2.09 -32.44 -4.19
C LEU A 106 -1.21 -31.19 -4.35
N SER A 107 -1.59 -30.25 -5.22
CA SER A 107 -0.82 -29.05 -5.50
C SER A 107 -1.10 -27.90 -4.52
N ALA A 108 -0.05 -27.46 -3.83
CA ALA A 108 -0.10 -26.22 -3.05
C ALA A 108 -0.41 -24.97 -3.91
N ARG A 109 -0.08 -24.98 -5.21
CA ARG A 109 -0.44 -23.88 -6.13
C ARG A 109 -1.93 -23.88 -6.45
N TRP A 110 -2.54 -25.06 -6.60
CA TRP A 110 -3.99 -25.16 -6.77
C TRP A 110 -4.73 -24.75 -5.50
N LEU A 111 -4.24 -25.18 -4.33
CA LEU A 111 -4.77 -24.73 -3.04
C LEU A 111 -4.70 -23.20 -2.90
N LEU A 112 -3.60 -22.56 -3.30
CA LEU A 112 -3.49 -21.10 -3.32
C LEU A 112 -4.51 -20.44 -4.27
N ALA A 113 -4.74 -21.04 -5.45
CA ALA A 113 -5.76 -20.54 -6.38
C ALA A 113 -7.20 -20.71 -5.85
N LEU A 114 -7.48 -21.79 -5.13
CA LEU A 114 -8.75 -21.98 -4.41
C LEU A 114 -8.93 -20.95 -3.29
N GLY A 115 -7.87 -20.67 -2.53
CA GLY A 115 -7.85 -19.64 -1.48
C GLY A 115 -8.07 -18.23 -2.04
N ALA A 116 -7.41 -17.89 -3.16
CA ALA A 116 -7.62 -16.64 -3.88
C ALA A 116 -9.08 -16.49 -4.35
N ARG A 117 -9.66 -17.55 -4.94
CA ARG A 117 -11.09 -17.58 -5.28
C ARG A 117 -11.97 -17.39 -4.05
N LEU A 118 -11.67 -18.06 -2.94
CA LEU A 118 -12.46 -17.94 -1.70
C LEU A 118 -12.46 -16.50 -1.17
N VAL A 119 -11.30 -15.84 -1.11
CA VAL A 119 -11.17 -14.44 -0.68
C VAL A 119 -11.97 -13.50 -1.59
N ARG A 120 -11.87 -13.69 -2.91
CA ARG A 120 -12.65 -12.93 -3.89
C ARG A 120 -14.15 -13.14 -3.70
N ASP A 121 -14.61 -14.38 -3.82
CA ASP A 121 -16.03 -14.72 -3.87
C ASP A 121 -16.72 -14.30 -2.55
N VAL A 122 -16.09 -14.52 -1.39
CA VAL A 122 -16.61 -14.07 -0.08
C VAL A 122 -16.55 -12.54 0.06
N GLY A 123 -15.51 -11.87 -0.45
CA GLY A 123 -15.39 -10.41 -0.42
C GLY A 123 -16.49 -9.70 -1.22
N SER A 124 -16.79 -10.19 -2.42
CA SER A 124 -17.87 -9.65 -3.25
C SER A 124 -19.24 -9.94 -2.64
N LEU A 125 -19.44 -11.13 -2.06
CA LEU A 125 -20.66 -11.49 -1.32
C LEU A 125 -20.87 -10.61 -0.07
N LEU A 126 -19.82 -10.34 0.71
CA LEU A 126 -19.87 -9.46 1.88
C LEU A 126 -20.23 -8.02 1.47
N THR A 127 -19.60 -7.50 0.41
CA THR A 127 -19.88 -6.18 -0.15
C THR A 127 -21.32 -6.08 -0.66
N GLY A 128 -21.83 -7.11 -1.35
CA GLY A 128 -23.22 -7.17 -1.81
C GLY A 128 -24.22 -7.27 -0.66
N ALA A 129 -23.95 -8.10 0.35
CA ALA A 129 -24.79 -8.27 1.53
C ALA A 129 -24.90 -6.98 2.36
N ALA A 130 -23.78 -6.27 2.56
CA ALA A 130 -23.73 -4.97 3.22
C ALA A 130 -24.57 -3.91 2.46
N LYS A 131 -24.38 -3.78 1.13
CA LYS A 131 -25.18 -2.89 0.28
C LYS A 131 -26.68 -3.22 0.34
N ALA A 132 -27.03 -4.50 0.36
CA ALA A 132 -28.41 -4.97 0.46
C ALA A 132 -29.01 -4.92 1.89
N ARG A 133 -28.19 -4.63 2.92
CA ARG A 133 -28.53 -4.74 4.36
C ARG A 133 -29.13 -6.11 4.72
N LYS A 134 -28.52 -7.17 4.21
CA LYS A 134 -28.90 -8.57 4.47
C LYS A 134 -27.74 -9.32 5.13
N GLY A 135 -28.07 -10.33 5.95
CA GLY A 135 -27.06 -11.28 6.43
C GLY A 135 -26.54 -12.16 5.30
N LEU A 136 -25.24 -12.46 5.32
CA LEU A 136 -24.62 -13.46 4.47
C LEU A 136 -24.56 -14.79 5.23
N ALA A 137 -25.23 -15.82 4.71
CA ALA A 137 -25.18 -17.17 5.30
C ALA A 137 -23.87 -17.85 4.90
N THR A 138 -22.93 -17.92 5.83
CA THR A 138 -21.62 -18.59 5.67
C THR A 138 -21.38 -19.58 6.80
N TYR A 139 -20.54 -20.56 6.53
CA TYR A 139 -20.01 -21.51 7.50
C TYR A 139 -18.50 -21.61 7.34
N ALA A 140 -17.79 -21.74 8.46
CA ALA A 140 -16.36 -22.00 8.49
C ALA A 140 -16.06 -23.04 9.56
N LEU A 141 -15.06 -23.87 9.30
CA LEU A 141 -14.49 -24.83 10.25
C LEU A 141 -12.99 -24.60 10.27
N ASP A 142 -12.43 -24.43 11.47
CA ASP A 142 -11.00 -24.33 11.72
C ASP A 142 -10.60 -25.37 12.77
N GLY A 143 -9.39 -25.90 12.66
CA GLY A 143 -8.92 -26.98 13.52
C GLY A 143 -7.59 -27.59 13.07
N GLU A 144 -6.68 -27.79 14.01
CA GLU A 144 -5.40 -28.46 13.77
C GLU A 144 -5.47 -29.96 14.05
N VAL A 145 -4.90 -30.77 13.15
CA VAL A 145 -4.76 -32.22 13.32
C VAL A 145 -3.29 -32.61 13.17
N ARG A 146 -2.76 -33.34 14.15
CA ARG A 146 -1.42 -33.94 14.09
C ARG A 146 -1.51 -35.40 13.70
N PHE A 147 -1.10 -35.72 12.47
CA PHE A 147 -0.98 -37.10 12.00
C PHE A 147 0.26 -37.78 12.58
N ALA A 148 0.16 -39.07 12.92
CA ALA A 148 1.30 -39.86 13.38
C ALA A 148 2.25 -40.21 12.22
N SER A 149 1.71 -40.43 11.01
CA SER A 149 2.47 -40.72 9.80
C SER A 149 1.89 -40.05 8.54
N ALA A 150 2.65 -40.10 7.45
CA ALA A 150 2.17 -39.70 6.13
C ALA A 150 1.05 -40.62 5.59
N ALA A 151 1.01 -41.89 6.02
CA ALA A 151 -0.05 -42.83 5.66
C ALA A 151 -1.37 -42.45 6.34
N ASP A 152 -1.35 -42.12 7.63
CA ASP A 152 -2.56 -41.66 8.35
C ASP A 152 -3.11 -40.37 7.75
N ARG A 153 -2.23 -39.45 7.34
CA ARG A 153 -2.62 -38.23 6.62
C ARG A 153 -3.30 -38.57 5.28
N ALA A 154 -2.79 -39.56 4.54
CA ALA A 154 -3.39 -39.96 3.26
C ALA A 154 -4.76 -40.62 3.46
N ALA A 155 -4.90 -41.51 4.45
CA ALA A 155 -6.18 -42.12 4.83
C ALA A 155 -7.21 -41.06 5.25
N PHE A 156 -6.83 -40.12 6.12
CA PHE A 156 -7.68 -39.01 6.52
C PHE A 156 -8.19 -38.18 5.34
N VAL A 157 -7.32 -37.85 4.37
CA VAL A 157 -7.72 -37.09 3.16
C VAL A 157 -8.70 -37.90 2.30
N GLN A 158 -8.55 -39.23 2.20
CA GLN A 158 -9.49 -40.09 1.48
C GLN A 158 -10.86 -40.14 2.18
N GLU A 159 -10.89 -40.37 3.50
CA GLU A 159 -12.13 -40.40 4.28
C GLU A 159 -12.85 -39.05 4.28
N LEU A 160 -12.12 -37.94 4.45
CA LEU A 160 -12.65 -36.58 4.38
C LEU A 160 -13.28 -36.30 3.00
N THR A 161 -12.59 -36.69 1.93
CA THR A 161 -13.09 -36.53 0.56
C THR A 161 -14.37 -37.36 0.33
N ALA A 162 -14.39 -38.61 0.80
CA ALA A 162 -15.56 -39.49 0.69
C ALA A 162 -16.75 -38.94 1.49
N GLY A 163 -16.54 -38.54 2.75
CA GLY A 163 -17.58 -37.99 3.63
C GLY A 163 -18.19 -36.69 3.11
N VAL A 164 -17.35 -35.73 2.69
CA VAL A 164 -17.83 -34.47 2.09
C VAL A 164 -18.55 -34.74 0.77
N SER A 165 -18.04 -35.64 -0.08
CA SER A 165 -18.72 -36.01 -1.33
C SER A 165 -20.08 -36.67 -1.11
N ALA A 166 -20.21 -37.50 -0.06
CA ALA A 166 -21.47 -38.12 0.33
C ALA A 166 -22.48 -37.08 0.84
N LEU A 167 -22.04 -36.10 1.63
CA LEU A 167 -22.88 -34.98 2.07
C LEU A 167 -23.35 -34.12 0.90
N ILE A 168 -22.46 -33.79 -0.05
CA ILE A 168 -22.82 -33.04 -1.27
C ILE A 168 -23.90 -33.81 -2.02
N ARG A 169 -23.67 -35.08 -2.40
CA ARG A 169 -24.66 -35.90 -3.13
C ARG A 169 -26.00 -36.09 -2.40
N LYS A 170 -26.00 -35.99 -1.07
CA LYS A 170 -27.23 -36.13 -0.25
C LYS A 170 -28.09 -34.87 -0.24
N TYR A 171 -27.47 -33.69 -0.32
CA TYR A 171 -28.16 -32.39 -0.18
C TYR A 171 -28.18 -31.56 -1.46
N ASP A 172 -27.48 -32.00 -2.51
CA ASP A 172 -27.56 -31.41 -3.85
C ASP A 172 -28.98 -31.57 -4.41
N ALA A 173 -29.55 -30.45 -4.87
CA ALA A 173 -30.93 -30.34 -5.32
C ALA A 173 -30.99 -29.41 -6.53
N PRO A 174 -30.45 -29.83 -7.69
CA PRO A 174 -30.24 -28.96 -8.85
C PRO A 174 -31.55 -28.40 -9.44
N ASP A 175 -32.67 -29.12 -9.27
CA ASP A 175 -33.98 -28.72 -9.77
C ASP A 175 -34.78 -27.82 -8.80
N ALA A 176 -34.17 -27.38 -7.68
CA ALA A 176 -34.86 -26.54 -6.70
C ALA A 176 -34.95 -25.08 -7.19
N GLU A 177 -36.15 -24.63 -7.57
CA GLU A 177 -36.40 -23.28 -8.13
C GLU A 177 -35.89 -22.12 -7.25
N SER A 178 -35.91 -22.27 -5.93
CA SER A 178 -35.38 -21.27 -4.96
C SER A 178 -34.01 -21.64 -4.40
N GLY A 179 -33.31 -22.60 -5.02
CA GLY A 179 -31.97 -23.02 -4.66
C GLY A 179 -30.95 -21.89 -4.85
N ARG A 180 -29.84 -21.98 -4.12
CA ARG A 180 -28.67 -21.13 -4.33
C ARG A 180 -27.42 -21.99 -4.26
N ASP A 181 -26.55 -21.84 -5.24
CA ASP A 181 -25.27 -22.55 -5.26
C ASP A 181 -24.40 -22.14 -4.07
N HIS A 182 -23.89 -23.14 -3.35
CA HIS A 182 -22.91 -22.94 -2.29
C HIS A 182 -21.59 -23.62 -2.70
N ARG A 183 -20.52 -22.82 -2.79
CA ARG A 183 -19.19 -23.35 -3.09
C ARG A 183 -18.57 -23.91 -1.81
N ILE A 184 -18.21 -25.19 -1.84
CA ILE A 184 -17.48 -25.86 -0.77
C ILE A 184 -15.99 -25.91 -1.15
N VAL A 185 -15.12 -25.52 -0.22
CA VAL A 185 -13.66 -25.66 -0.31
C VAL A 185 -13.19 -26.25 1.01
N VAL A 186 -12.40 -27.32 0.94
CA VAL A 186 -11.79 -27.97 2.11
C VAL A 186 -10.29 -28.03 1.86
N ALA A 187 -9.49 -27.68 2.86
CA ALA A 187 -8.05 -27.52 2.75
C ALA A 187 -7.33 -28.21 3.91
N VAL A 188 -6.21 -28.86 3.63
CA VAL A 188 -5.31 -29.44 4.64
C VAL A 188 -3.87 -29.11 4.27
N HIS A 189 -3.25 -28.19 5.01
CA HIS A 189 -1.86 -27.78 4.84
C HIS A 189 -1.05 -28.02 6.13
N PRO A 190 0.29 -28.15 6.05
CA PRO A 190 1.14 -28.06 7.23
C PRO A 190 0.98 -26.71 7.93
N THR A 191 1.07 -26.66 9.25
CA THR A 191 1.10 -25.38 9.99
C THR A 191 2.41 -24.64 9.71
N VAL A 192 2.32 -23.31 9.64
CA VAL A 192 3.51 -22.44 9.51
C VAL A 192 4.10 -22.26 10.91
N LYS A 193 5.42 -22.48 11.06
CA LYS A 193 6.11 -22.15 12.32
C LYS A 193 6.05 -20.63 12.54
N PRO A 194 5.64 -20.13 13.72
CA PRO A 194 5.63 -18.70 13.99
C PRO A 194 7.01 -18.08 13.74
N GLN A 195 7.11 -17.18 12.77
CA GLN A 195 8.28 -16.34 12.58
C GLN A 195 8.13 -15.08 13.45
N PRO A 196 9.21 -14.57 14.07
CA PRO A 196 9.19 -13.26 14.71
C PRO A 196 8.76 -12.21 13.68
N GLN A 197 7.73 -11.43 14.01
CA GLN A 197 7.27 -10.35 13.14
C GLN A 197 8.42 -9.35 12.94
N PRO A 198 8.72 -8.93 11.69
CA PRO A 198 9.65 -7.85 11.44
C PRO A 198 9.11 -6.59 12.13
N GLN A 199 9.82 -6.13 13.17
CA GLN A 199 9.52 -4.83 13.78
C GLN A 199 9.62 -3.75 12.68
N PRO A 200 8.70 -2.77 12.62
CA PRO A 200 8.82 -1.67 11.68
C PRO A 200 10.17 -0.99 11.89
N GLN A 201 11.08 -1.16 10.93
CA GLN A 201 12.39 -0.52 10.99
C GLN A 201 12.15 0.98 11.07
N ALA A 202 12.54 1.57 12.21
CA ALA A 202 12.58 3.02 12.33
C ALA A 202 13.45 3.51 11.17
N GLN A 203 12.87 4.33 10.29
CA GLN A 203 13.62 4.91 9.18
C GLN A 203 14.81 5.65 9.79
N ALA A 204 16.02 5.17 9.50
CA ALA A 204 17.22 5.93 9.80
C ALA A 204 17.05 7.30 9.15
N PRO A 205 17.26 8.41 9.90
CA PRO A 205 17.06 9.73 9.34
C PRO A 205 17.93 9.87 8.09
N THR A 206 17.29 10.08 6.94
CA THR A 206 18.00 10.50 5.73
C THR A 206 18.69 11.81 6.07
N GLU A 207 20.02 11.80 6.11
CA GLU A 207 20.82 13.01 6.28
C GLU A 207 20.61 13.90 5.06
N LEU A 208 19.64 14.82 5.15
CA LEU A 208 19.61 15.97 4.27
C LEU A 208 20.75 16.90 4.69
N GLU A 209 21.81 16.87 3.88
CA GLU A 209 22.62 18.03 3.50
C GLU A 209 22.73 19.14 4.57
N SER A 210 23.74 19.00 5.43
CA SER A 210 24.36 20.15 6.08
C SER A 210 25.06 21.01 5.02
N ALA A 211 24.29 21.87 4.36
CA ALA A 211 24.78 22.96 3.53
C ALA A 211 25.45 24.05 4.40
N THR A 212 26.55 23.69 5.07
CA THR A 212 27.43 24.64 5.74
C THR A 212 28.24 25.35 4.66
N GLN A 213 28.04 26.65 4.53
CA GLN A 213 28.93 27.52 3.78
C GLN A 213 30.28 27.58 4.51
N THR A 214 31.21 26.71 4.12
CA THR A 214 32.61 26.82 4.53
C THR A 214 33.38 27.53 3.41
N GLN A 215 34.12 28.56 3.80
CA GLN A 215 34.93 29.41 2.93
C GLN A 215 36.05 28.59 2.27
N PRO A 216 36.55 28.97 1.08
CA PRO A 216 37.71 28.30 0.50
C PRO A 216 38.92 28.42 1.43
N GLU A 217 39.58 27.30 1.63
CA GLU A 217 40.76 27.10 2.45
C GLU A 217 41.95 27.93 1.91
N PRO A 218 42.72 28.64 2.76
CA PRO A 218 43.90 29.36 2.30
C PRO A 218 45.03 28.38 1.98
N GLU A 219 45.76 28.63 0.88
CA GLU A 219 46.97 27.87 0.53
C GLU A 219 48.02 27.92 1.66
N PRO A 220 48.78 26.84 1.90
CA PRO A 220 49.82 26.82 2.92
C PRO A 220 50.99 27.75 2.54
N GLU A 221 51.43 28.57 3.51
CA GLU A 221 52.57 29.48 3.36
C GLU A 221 53.87 28.70 3.06
N PRO A 222 54.73 29.16 2.13
CA PRO A 222 56.05 28.59 1.90
C PRO A 222 57.05 29.02 2.98
N GLU A 223 58.02 28.14 3.29
CA GLU A 223 59.12 28.41 4.23
C GLU A 223 60.02 29.59 3.77
N PRO A 224 60.67 30.32 4.70
CA PRO A 224 61.34 31.57 4.38
C PRO A 224 62.77 31.38 3.86
N GLU A 225 63.07 31.95 2.69
CA GLU A 225 64.42 32.24 2.22
C GLU A 225 64.67 33.77 2.12
N PRO A 226 65.94 34.24 2.17
CA PRO A 226 66.25 35.58 2.66
C PRO A 226 66.13 36.71 1.63
N GLN A 227 66.07 37.94 2.17
CA GLN A 227 66.02 39.23 1.46
C GLN A 227 67.21 39.41 0.49
N PRO A 228 67.04 40.23 -0.56
CA PRO A 228 67.52 41.61 -0.39
C PRO A 228 66.59 42.72 -0.93
N GLU A 229 66.96 43.95 -0.57
CA GLU A 229 66.29 45.21 -0.85
C GLU A 229 66.31 45.60 -2.34
N THR A 230 65.30 46.36 -2.82
CA THR A 230 65.47 47.78 -3.23
C THR A 230 64.30 48.31 -4.06
N GLN A 231 63.95 49.54 -3.74
CA GLN A 231 63.01 50.49 -4.36
C GLN A 231 63.06 50.59 -5.90
N ALA A 232 61.90 50.76 -6.56
CA ALA A 232 61.60 51.92 -7.43
C ALA A 232 60.15 51.92 -7.94
N GLN A 233 59.64 53.13 -8.23
CA GLN A 233 58.31 53.42 -8.80
C GLN A 233 58.37 53.51 -10.35
N PRO A 234 57.41 54.14 -11.07
CA PRO A 234 56.14 53.56 -11.54
C PRO A 234 55.92 53.76 -13.07
N ALA A 235 54.83 53.25 -13.67
CA ALA A 235 54.14 53.96 -14.78
C ALA A 235 52.79 53.37 -15.21
N ARG A 236 51.92 54.28 -15.67
CA ARG A 236 50.61 54.10 -16.33
C ARG A 236 50.73 53.45 -17.73
N GLN A 237 49.66 52.80 -18.20
CA GLN A 237 48.82 53.17 -19.39
C GLN A 237 47.91 51.97 -19.80
N ALA A 238 46.60 52.19 -20.07
CA ALA A 238 45.93 52.20 -21.41
C ALA A 238 45.78 50.80 -22.06
N GLN A 239 44.81 50.45 -22.93
CA GLN A 239 43.55 51.02 -23.43
C GLN A 239 42.80 49.93 -24.26
N ALA A 240 41.52 50.16 -24.59
CA ALA A 240 40.74 49.45 -25.65
C ALA A 240 40.42 47.94 -25.45
N GLY A 241 39.38 47.36 -26.06
CA GLY A 241 38.29 47.93 -26.88
C GLY A 241 37.44 46.84 -27.57
N THR A 242 36.53 47.25 -28.48
CA THR A 242 35.64 46.42 -29.34
C THR A 242 34.38 45.89 -28.62
N GLN A 243 33.17 46.46 -28.77
CA GLN A 243 32.28 46.70 -29.93
C GLN A 243 31.51 45.49 -30.47
N ALA A 244 30.21 45.71 -30.70
CA ALA A 244 29.22 44.76 -31.20
C ALA A 244 28.78 45.10 -32.64
N GLN A 245 28.15 44.14 -33.33
CA GLN A 245 27.33 44.38 -34.53
C GLN A 245 26.04 43.53 -34.49
N ALA A 246 25.03 43.95 -35.26
CA ALA A 246 23.62 43.55 -35.13
C ALA A 246 22.97 43.09 -36.46
N GLN A 247 21.64 42.87 -36.41
CA GLN A 247 20.65 42.70 -37.52
C GLN A 247 20.56 41.27 -38.14
N ILE A 248 19.44 40.82 -38.78
CA ILE A 248 18.17 41.48 -39.15
C ILE A 248 16.92 40.53 -39.14
N ARG A 249 15.74 41.09 -38.77
CA ARG A 249 14.30 40.80 -39.10
C ARG A 249 13.65 39.37 -39.18
N PRO A 250 12.32 39.27 -38.94
CA PRO A 250 11.50 38.05 -39.07
C PRO A 250 10.55 38.05 -40.31
N GLU A 251 9.85 36.92 -40.54
CA GLU A 251 8.62 36.82 -41.34
C GLU A 251 7.44 36.19 -40.58
N THR A 252 6.23 36.34 -41.12
CA THR A 252 4.90 36.19 -40.49
C THR A 252 4.12 35.02 -41.14
N PRO A 253 3.20 34.32 -40.44
CA PRO A 253 2.51 33.14 -41.00
C PRO A 253 1.18 33.47 -41.74
N GLU A 254 0.70 32.52 -42.54
CA GLU A 254 -0.68 32.46 -43.07
C GLU A 254 -1.37 31.11 -42.72
N PRO A 255 -2.72 31.01 -42.76
CA PRO A 255 -3.50 29.91 -42.16
C PRO A 255 -4.38 29.08 -43.14
N ASP A 256 -5.14 28.14 -42.56
CA ASP A 256 -6.28 27.35 -43.11
C ASP A 256 -5.90 26.31 -44.22
N SER A 257 -6.61 25.17 -44.43
CA SER A 257 -7.98 24.74 -44.06
C SER A 257 -8.08 23.20 -43.87
N GLU A 258 -9.28 22.75 -43.47
CA GLU A 258 -9.84 21.35 -43.43
C GLU A 258 -9.42 20.40 -42.29
#